data_AF-A0A251UVL0-F1
#
_entry.id   AF-A0A251UVL0-F1
#
_cell.length_a   1.000
_cell.length_b   1.000
_cell.length_c   1.000
_cell.angle_alpha   90.00
_cell.angle_beta   90.00
_cell.angle_gamma   90.00
#
_symmetry.space_group_name_H-M   'P 1'
#
loop_
_entity.id
_entity.type
_entity.pdbx_description
1 polymer ?
#
loop_
_entity_poly.entity_id
_entity_poly.type
_entity_poly.pdbx_seq_one_letter_code
_entity_poly.pdbx_strand_id
1 'polypeptide(L)'
;MGKTICTPITIENPTADAVTLWSVEIYDSKPKYSFTLSVMEPPSPDSDEEYIKSFVESFSMEDRTLLPCKTLTIWLSCKTMVKGLQTTAVHFSFDDYKIERMGFIMAEDKISESLSTSYNRSMRVIPRTVSPMQSQSRPYNANELREYPIKDLTLNNYVLFFKSCLR
;
A
#
# COMPACT_ATOMS: atom_id res chain seq x y z
N MET A 1 5.58 9.51 21.62
CA MET A 1 6.13 9.46 20.25
C MET A 1 5.53 8.24 19.56
N GLY A 2 4.94 8.43 18.39
CA GLY A 2 4.01 7.49 17.75
C GLY A 2 4.63 6.17 17.32
N LYS A 3 3.80 5.11 17.28
CA LYS A 3 4.18 3.79 16.77
C LYS A 3 4.48 3.91 15.27
N THR A 4 5.63 3.41 14.83
CA THR A 4 5.89 3.22 13.40
C THR A 4 5.26 1.91 12.97
N ILE A 5 4.47 1.94 11.91
CA ILE A 5 4.03 0.74 11.21
C ILE A 5 4.84 0.63 9.94
N CYS A 6 5.27 -0.57 9.60
CA CYS A 6 5.98 -0.85 8.36
C CYS A 6 5.32 -2.02 7.64
N THR A 7 5.40 -2.02 6.31
CA THR A 7 4.89 -3.11 5.48
C THR A 7 5.73 -3.27 4.23
N PRO A 8 6.07 -4.51 3.84
CA PRO A 8 6.76 -4.78 2.61
C PRO A 8 5.82 -4.68 1.40
N ILE A 9 6.29 -4.01 0.36
CA ILE A 9 5.75 -3.98 -0.99
C ILE A 9 6.69 -4.82 -1.84
N THR A 10 6.19 -5.93 -2.36
CA THR A 10 6.98 -6.82 -3.21
C THR A 10 6.69 -6.53 -4.68
N ILE A 11 7.76 -6.32 -5.44
CA ILE A 11 7.73 -6.11 -6.88
C ILE A 11 8.47 -7.29 -7.49
N GLU A 12 7.74 -8.12 -8.22
CA GLU A 12 8.29 -9.27 -8.93
C GLU A 12 8.40 -8.94 -10.42
N ASN A 13 9.57 -9.20 -11.00
CA ASN A 13 9.76 -9.20 -12.45
C ASN A 13 9.62 -10.63 -13.00
N PRO A 14 8.46 -11.02 -13.58
CA PRO A 14 8.23 -12.33 -14.16
C PRO A 14 8.78 -12.45 -15.59
N THR A 15 9.30 -11.36 -16.17
CA THR A 15 9.85 -11.39 -17.53
C THR A 15 11.25 -12.01 -17.55
N ALA A 16 11.67 -12.47 -18.73
CA ALA A 16 13.02 -13.01 -18.93
C ALA A 16 14.11 -11.94 -18.98
N ASP A 17 13.72 -10.66 -19.10
CA ASP A 17 14.61 -9.52 -19.27
C ASP A 17 14.64 -8.64 -18.01
N ALA A 18 15.73 -7.89 -17.83
CA ALA A 18 15.80 -6.94 -16.73
C ALA A 18 14.89 -5.74 -17.02
N VAL A 19 14.19 -5.26 -15.99
CA VAL A 19 13.29 -4.10 -16.08
C VAL A 19 13.80 -2.98 -15.21
N THR A 20 13.75 -1.74 -15.70
CA THR A 20 14.16 -0.57 -14.93
C THR A 20 12.96 0.02 -14.20
N LEU A 21 13.09 0.14 -12.88
CA LEU A 21 12.22 0.92 -12.01
C LEU A 21 12.89 2.27 -11.79
N TRP A 22 12.51 3.25 -12.61
CA TRP A 22 13.09 4.60 -12.63
C TRP A 22 12.88 5.34 -11.32
N SER A 23 11.67 5.26 -10.76
CA SER A 23 11.39 5.89 -9.49
C SER A 23 10.28 5.20 -8.71
N VAL A 24 10.38 5.29 -7.38
CA VAL A 24 9.27 5.07 -6.46
C VAL A 24 9.13 6.30 -5.59
N GLU A 25 7.98 6.97 -5.64
CA GLU A 25 7.75 8.23 -4.94
C GLU A 25 6.42 8.23 -4.19
N ILE A 26 6.41 8.80 -2.98
CA ILE A 26 5.18 9.18 -2.29
C ILE A 26 4.75 10.54 -2.83
N TYR A 27 3.70 10.58 -3.65
CA TYR A 27 3.24 11.81 -4.29
C TYR A 27 2.18 12.55 -3.45
N ASP A 28 1.38 11.84 -2.64
CA ASP A 28 0.46 12.45 -1.67
C ASP A 28 0.46 11.65 -0.37
N SER A 29 0.36 12.37 0.75
CA SER A 29 0.19 11.77 2.08
C SER A 29 -0.65 12.66 2.98
N LYS A 30 -1.49 12.02 3.77
CA LYS A 30 -2.35 12.63 4.77
C LYS A 30 -2.19 11.85 6.08
N PRO A 31 -1.62 12.43 7.14
CA PRO A 31 -0.99 13.75 7.18
C PRO A 31 0.27 13.81 6.30
N LYS A 32 0.71 15.03 5.95
CA LYS A 32 1.92 15.22 5.15
C LYS A 32 3.14 14.70 5.88
N TYR A 33 4.07 14.10 5.15
CA TYR A 33 5.36 13.61 5.64
C TYR A 33 5.27 12.50 6.71
N SER A 34 4.12 11.82 6.83
CA SER A 34 3.99 10.71 7.77
C SER A 34 4.48 9.37 7.22
N PHE A 35 4.65 9.27 5.91
CA PHE A 35 5.05 8.04 5.24
C PHE A 35 6.47 8.14 4.68
N THR A 36 7.22 7.04 4.75
CA THR A 36 8.58 6.92 4.19
C THR A 36 8.73 5.57 3.50
N LEU A 37 9.72 5.48 2.60
CA LEU A 37 10.10 4.29 1.87
C LEU A 37 11.53 3.89 2.23
N SER A 38 11.81 2.59 2.30
CA SER A 38 13.16 2.06 2.48
C SER A 38 13.35 0.75 1.71
N VAL A 39 14.58 0.44 1.32
CA VAL A 39 14.93 -0.87 0.72
C VAL A 39 15.24 -1.90 1.81
N MET A 40 15.57 -1.43 3.00
CA MET A 40 15.79 -2.25 4.19
C MET A 40 14.54 -2.29 5.05
N GLU A 41 14.36 -3.40 5.76
CA GLU A 41 13.35 -3.50 6.81
C GLU A 41 13.62 -2.44 7.89
N PRO A 42 12.60 -1.71 8.36
CA PRO A 42 12.78 -0.75 9.43
C PRO A 42 13.29 -1.41 10.71
N PRO A 43 14.28 -0.81 11.39
CA PRO A 43 14.90 -1.41 12.58
C PRO A 43 13.86 -1.65 13.67
N SER A 44 14.01 -2.78 14.35
CA SER A 44 13.25 -3.11 15.56
C SER A 44 13.99 -2.57 16.80
N PRO A 45 13.36 -2.57 17.98
CA PRO A 45 14.03 -2.20 19.23
C PRO A 45 15.27 -3.04 19.56
N ASP A 46 15.39 -4.24 18.98
CA ASP A 46 16.48 -5.18 19.20
C ASP A 46 17.54 -5.14 18.08
N SER A 47 17.39 -4.25 17.08
CA SER A 47 18.38 -4.07 16.01
C SER A 47 19.70 -3.52 16.56
N ASP A 48 20.82 -4.02 16.06
CA ASP A 48 22.14 -3.53 16.44
C ASP A 48 22.42 -2.11 15.87
N GLU A 49 23.43 -1.44 16.42
CA GLU A 49 23.77 -0.08 16.02
C GLU A 49 24.21 0.04 14.55
N GLU A 50 24.83 -1.01 14.00
CA GLU A 50 25.32 -1.00 12.62
C GLU A 50 24.16 -1.06 11.63
N TYR A 51 23.15 -1.87 11.93
CA TYR A 51 21.89 -1.96 11.20
C TYR A 51 21.14 -0.64 11.26
N ILE A 52 21.04 -0.02 12.43
CA ILE A 52 20.38 1.28 12.58
C ILE A 52 21.11 2.37 11.78
N LYS A 53 22.45 2.37 11.76
CA LYS A 53 23.26 3.34 11.01
C LYS A 53 23.18 3.15 9.49
N SER A 54 22.97 1.92 9.02
CA SER A 54 22.83 1.60 7.60
C SER A 54 21.40 1.76 7.08
N PHE A 55 20.40 1.76 7.96
CA PHE A 55 19.01 2.00 7.59
C PHE A 55 18.81 3.41 7.02
N VAL A 56 18.32 3.48 5.78
CA VAL A 56 17.96 4.73 5.11
C VAL A 56 16.50 4.69 4.69
N GLU A 57 15.78 5.74 5.07
CA GLU A 57 14.40 5.98 4.64
C GLU A 57 14.28 7.34 3.95
N SER A 58 13.40 7.43 2.95
CA SER A 58 13.19 8.63 2.14
C SER A 58 11.74 8.73 1.66
N PHE A 59 11.37 9.83 1.00
CA PHE A 59 10.05 9.95 0.36
C PHE A 59 10.04 9.45 -1.09
N SER A 60 11.22 9.30 -1.67
CA SER A 60 11.42 8.79 -3.02
C SER A 60 12.70 7.96 -3.13
N MET A 61 12.76 7.08 -4.11
CA MET A 61 13.95 6.35 -4.52
C MET A 61 14.01 6.25 -6.04
N GLU A 62 15.21 6.17 -6.60
CA GLU A 62 15.46 6.26 -8.04
C GLU A 62 16.36 5.10 -8.51
N ASP A 63 16.34 4.86 -9.82
CA ASP A 63 17.27 4.03 -10.59
C ASP A 63 17.51 2.62 -10.02
N ARG A 64 16.46 1.81 -9.97
CA ARG A 64 16.53 0.40 -9.55
C ARG A 64 16.37 -0.53 -10.75
N THR A 65 17.17 -1.59 -10.79
CA THR A 65 17.06 -2.65 -11.80
C THR A 65 16.43 -3.90 -11.18
N LEU A 66 15.32 -4.34 -11.74
CA LEU A 66 14.66 -5.60 -11.38
C LEU A 66 15.19 -6.71 -12.28
N LEU A 67 16.00 -7.59 -11.68
CA LEU A 67 16.52 -8.75 -12.40
C LEU A 67 15.41 -9.74 -12.77
N PRO A 68 15.57 -10.51 -13.86
CA PRO A 68 14.61 -11.55 -14.26
C PRO A 68 14.31 -12.54 -13.14
N CYS A 69 13.03 -12.85 -12.93
CA CYS A 69 12.55 -13.79 -11.90
C CYS A 69 13.02 -13.45 -10.47
N LYS A 70 13.34 -12.18 -10.20
CA LYS A 70 13.70 -11.68 -8.86
C LYS A 70 12.63 -10.76 -8.33
N THR A 71 12.59 -10.70 -7.00
CA THR A 71 11.69 -9.83 -6.24
C THR A 71 12.49 -8.72 -5.59
N LEU A 72 12.06 -7.48 -5.77
CA LEU A 72 12.48 -6.34 -4.97
C LEU A 72 11.45 -6.11 -3.86
N THR A 73 11.93 -5.95 -2.64
CA THR A 73 11.10 -5.55 -1.50
C THR A 73 11.37 -4.10 -1.15
N ILE A 74 10.32 -3.29 -1.15
CA ILE A 74 10.33 -1.91 -0.69
C ILE A 74 9.45 -1.82 0.54
N TRP A 75 9.97 -1.28 1.64
CA TRP A 75 9.23 -1.10 2.87
C TRP A 75 8.56 0.27 2.89
N LEU A 76 7.23 0.27 3.00
CA LEU A 76 6.45 1.47 3.28
C LEU A 76 6.26 1.58 4.79
N SER A 77 6.75 2.67 5.35
CA SER A 77 6.65 2.97 6.77
C SER A 77 5.74 4.16 7.00
N CYS A 78 5.05 4.17 8.13
CA CYS A 78 4.27 5.31 8.58
C CYS A 78 4.56 5.61 10.05
N LYS A 79 5.04 6.82 10.29
CA LYS A 79 5.18 7.39 11.62
C LYS A 79 3.86 8.05 11.98
N THR A 80 3.05 7.32 12.76
CA THR A 80 1.71 7.79 13.11
C THR A 80 1.79 9.08 13.94
N MET A 81 1.33 10.20 13.37
CA MET A 81 1.36 11.50 14.05
C MET A 81 0.06 11.81 14.79
N VAL A 82 -1.07 11.34 14.24
CA VAL A 82 -2.42 11.60 14.75
C VAL A 82 -3.26 10.33 14.74
N LYS A 83 -4.26 10.30 15.62
CA LYS A 83 -5.32 9.28 15.61
C LYS A 83 -6.17 9.43 14.36
N GLY A 84 -6.75 8.33 13.89
CA GLY A 84 -7.63 8.29 12.73
C GLY A 84 -6.96 7.74 11.48
N LEU A 85 -7.65 7.94 10.35
CA LEU A 85 -7.22 7.43 9.05
C LEU A 85 -6.07 8.28 8.50
N GLN A 86 -4.97 7.61 8.18
CA GLN A 86 -3.84 8.17 7.45
C GLN A 86 -3.77 7.51 6.08
N THR A 87 -3.58 8.29 5.03
CA THR A 87 -3.55 7.80 3.65
C THR A 87 -2.27 8.21 2.96
N THR A 88 -1.79 7.39 2.04
CA THR A 88 -0.65 7.70 1.19
C THR A 88 -0.88 7.17 -0.19
N ALA A 89 -0.25 7.79 -1.17
CA ALA A 89 -0.32 7.38 -2.54
C ALA A 89 1.10 7.32 -3.12
N VAL A 90 1.44 6.15 -3.66
CA VAL A 90 2.79 5.79 -4.09
C VAL A 90 2.79 5.52 -5.59
N HIS A 91 3.73 6.11 -6.28
CA HIS A 91 3.94 6.01 -7.71
C HIS A 91 5.18 5.18 -8.00
N PHE A 92 5.04 4.17 -8.85
CA PHE A 92 6.13 3.34 -9.36
C PHE A 92 6.26 3.62 -10.85
N SER A 93 7.38 4.19 -11.27
CA SER A 93 7.65 4.56 -12.65
C SER A 93 8.58 3.54 -13.29
N PHE A 94 8.10 2.89 -14.36
CA PHE A 94 8.86 1.98 -15.21
C PHE A 94 9.07 2.63 -16.58
N ASP A 95 9.79 1.95 -17.49
CA ASP A 95 10.13 2.48 -18.81
C ASP A 95 8.92 3.07 -19.57
N ASP A 96 7.87 2.26 -19.73
CA ASP A 96 6.71 2.64 -20.58
C ASP A 96 5.42 2.89 -19.79
N TYR A 97 5.43 2.71 -18.46
CA TYR A 97 4.21 2.80 -17.67
C TYR A 97 4.47 3.19 -16.22
N LYS A 98 3.41 3.73 -15.60
CA LYS A 98 3.40 4.15 -14.21
C LYS A 98 2.31 3.41 -13.46
N ILE A 99 2.63 2.85 -12.30
CA ILE A 99 1.66 2.20 -11.41
C ILE A 99 1.44 3.10 -10.20
N GLU A 100 0.18 3.38 -9.90
CA GLU A 100 -0.24 4.06 -8.67
C GLU A 100 -0.79 3.05 -7.66
N ARG A 101 -0.40 3.20 -6.39
CA ARG A 101 -0.92 2.39 -5.27
C ARG A 101 -1.31 3.28 -4.10
N MET A 102 -2.43 2.96 -3.47
CA MET A 102 -2.95 3.67 -2.30
C MET A 102 -2.74 2.85 -1.03
N GLY A 103 -2.27 3.51 0.03
CA GLY A 103 -2.11 2.95 1.36
C GLY A 103 -3.00 3.65 2.38
N PHE A 104 -3.56 2.88 3.30
CA PHE A 104 -4.49 3.33 4.33
C PHE A 104 -4.09 2.74 5.69
N ILE A 105 -3.80 3.61 6.66
CA ILE A 105 -3.46 3.24 8.03
C ILE A 105 -4.50 3.82 8.97
N MET A 106 -5.21 2.95 9.69
CA MET A 106 -6.07 3.36 10.79
C MET A 106 -5.25 3.39 12.07
N ALA A 107 -4.96 4.59 12.59
CA ALA A 107 -4.33 4.76 13.89
C ALA A 107 -5.40 4.89 14.99
N GLU A 108 -5.71 3.78 15.65
CA GLU A 108 -6.73 3.69 16.69
C GLU A 108 -6.14 3.89 18.09
N ASP A 109 -6.99 4.28 19.03
CA ASP A 109 -6.66 4.23 20.46
C ASP A 109 -6.81 2.81 21.00
N LYS A 110 -6.05 2.48 22.06
CA LYS A 110 -6.23 1.23 22.82
C LYS A 110 -7.66 0.97 23.27
N ILE A 111 -8.45 2.03 23.52
CA ILE A 111 -9.86 1.91 23.91
C ILE A 111 -10.71 1.44 22.72
N SER A 112 -10.51 2.02 21.53
CA SER A 112 -11.20 1.56 20.31
C SER A 112 -10.80 0.14 19.92
N GLU A 113 -9.55 -0.26 20.12
CA GLU A 113 -9.09 -1.63 19.85
C GLU A 113 -9.71 -2.67 20.81
N SER A 114 -9.81 -2.34 22.10
CA SER A 114 -10.43 -3.24 23.09
C SER A 114 -11.94 -3.40 22.86
N LEU A 115 -12.64 -2.32 22.48
CA LEU A 115 -14.03 -2.39 22.00
C LEU A 115 -14.14 -3.19 20.70
N SER A 116 -13.07 -3.20 19.91
CA SER A 116 -12.93 -3.92 18.65
C SER A 116 -12.84 -5.42 18.73
N THR A 117 -12.13 -5.90 19.75
CA THR A 117 -12.15 -7.33 20.07
C THR A 117 -13.50 -7.81 20.61
N SER A 118 -14.35 -6.91 21.12
CA SER A 118 -15.67 -7.25 21.69
C SER A 118 -16.81 -7.30 20.66
N TYR A 119 -16.61 -6.70 19.47
CA TYR A 119 -17.60 -6.69 18.39
C TYR A 119 -17.45 -7.81 17.35
N ASN A 120 -16.65 -8.85 17.63
CA ASN A 120 -16.79 -10.16 16.99
C ASN A 120 -18.07 -10.91 17.42
N ARG A 121 -19.10 -10.20 17.89
CA ARG A 121 -20.46 -10.73 17.94
C ARG A 121 -21.08 -10.48 16.58
N SER A 122 -21.11 -11.54 15.76
CA SER A 122 -22.05 -11.75 14.64
C SER A 122 -22.69 -10.45 14.13
N MET A 123 -22.13 -9.89 13.06
CA MET A 123 -22.94 -9.02 12.21
C MET A 123 -24.14 -9.85 11.75
N ARG A 124 -25.30 -9.69 12.42
CA ARG A 124 -26.57 -10.04 11.80
C ARG A 124 -26.76 -9.02 10.70
N VAL A 125 -26.47 -9.43 9.47
CA VAL A 125 -26.96 -8.74 8.28
C VAL A 125 -28.47 -8.66 8.46
N ILE A 126 -28.99 -7.48 8.79
CA ILE A 126 -30.42 -7.20 8.69
C ILE A 126 -30.67 -7.03 7.19
N PRO A 127 -31.41 -7.93 6.52
CA PRO A 127 -31.71 -7.76 5.11
C PRO A 127 -32.56 -6.50 4.96
N ARG A 128 -32.01 -5.45 4.36
CA ARG A 128 -32.82 -4.34 3.87
C ARG A 128 -33.36 -4.76 2.52
N THR A 129 -34.65 -5.06 2.46
CA THR A 129 -35.38 -5.25 1.20
C THR A 129 -35.35 -3.93 0.44
N VAL A 130 -34.57 -3.87 -0.64
CA VAL A 130 -34.60 -2.75 -1.58
C VAL A 130 -35.52 -3.14 -2.73
N SER A 131 -36.62 -2.40 -2.91
CA SER A 131 -37.54 -2.59 -4.03
C SER A 131 -36.85 -2.26 -5.37
N PRO A 132 -37.20 -2.95 -6.47
CA PRO A 132 -36.50 -2.77 -7.74
C PRO A 132 -36.92 -1.46 -8.42
N MET A 133 -35.97 -0.55 -8.62
CA MET A 133 -36.10 0.56 -9.58
C MET A 133 -35.93 0.01 -11.00
N GLN A 134 -36.90 0.28 -11.87
CA GLN A 134 -36.89 -0.12 -13.27
C GLN A 134 -35.77 0.60 -14.03
N SER A 135 -34.88 -0.17 -14.67
CA SER A 135 -33.81 0.32 -15.52
C SER A 135 -34.31 0.56 -16.96
N GLN A 136 -34.06 1.76 -17.50
CA GLN A 136 -34.05 1.97 -18.95
C GLN A 136 -32.60 1.85 -19.43
N SER A 137 -32.24 0.67 -19.94
CA SER A 137 -30.91 0.38 -20.49
C SER A 137 -30.86 0.78 -21.97
N ARG A 138 -29.90 1.62 -22.36
CA ARG A 138 -29.41 1.67 -23.76
C ARG A 138 -28.46 0.48 -23.97
N PRO A 139 -28.46 -0.20 -25.14
CA PRO A 139 -27.59 -1.34 -25.35
C PRO A 139 -26.12 -0.91 -25.41
N TYR A 140 -25.33 -1.45 -24.50
CA TYR A 140 -23.86 -1.32 -24.48
C TYR A 140 -23.30 -2.27 -25.54
N ASN A 141 -22.56 -1.73 -26.52
CA ASN A 141 -21.97 -2.51 -27.60
C ASN A 141 -20.66 -3.14 -27.10
N ALA A 142 -20.63 -4.47 -26.95
CA ALA A 142 -19.58 -5.21 -26.25
C ALA A 142 -18.27 -5.39 -27.05
N ASN A 143 -18.03 -4.60 -28.09
CA ASN A 143 -16.92 -4.80 -29.02
C ASN A 143 -15.83 -3.70 -28.97
N GLU A 144 -15.80 -2.87 -27.92
CA GLU A 144 -14.76 -1.84 -27.76
C GLU A 144 -14.07 -1.87 -26.39
N LEU A 145 -13.85 -3.07 -25.85
CA LEU A 145 -12.80 -3.28 -24.87
C LEU A 145 -11.52 -3.58 -25.65
N ARG A 146 -10.74 -2.54 -25.95
CA ARG A 146 -9.31 -2.77 -26.20
C ARG A 146 -8.75 -3.34 -24.90
N GLU A 147 -8.48 -4.64 -24.91
CA GLU A 147 -7.62 -5.29 -23.94
C GLU A 147 -6.29 -4.52 -23.93
N TYR A 148 -6.12 -3.63 -22.95
CA TYR A 148 -4.77 -3.19 -22.61
C TYR A 148 -4.11 -4.38 -21.94
N PRO A 149 -2.98 -4.89 -22.47
CA PRO A 149 -2.29 -6.00 -21.85
C PRO A 149 -1.84 -5.52 -20.46
N ILE A 150 -2.37 -6.13 -19.42
CA ILE A 150 -1.82 -6.04 -18.07
C ILE A 150 -0.46 -6.75 -18.16
N LYS A 151 0.58 -6.04 -18.61
CA LYS A 151 1.91 -6.60 -18.79
C LYS A 151 2.57 -6.73 -17.42
N ASP A 152 2.44 -7.94 -16.87
CA ASP A 152 3.55 -8.71 -16.29
C ASP A 152 4.40 -8.04 -15.19
N LEU A 153 3.88 -7.17 -14.33
CA LEU A 153 4.46 -6.97 -12.99
C LEU A 153 3.38 -7.15 -11.93
N THR A 154 3.52 -8.21 -11.14
CA THR A 154 2.61 -8.53 -10.02
C THR A 154 3.03 -7.74 -8.78
N LEU A 155 2.53 -6.51 -8.67
CA LEU A 155 2.49 -5.80 -7.39
C LEU A 155 1.37 -6.40 -6.54
N ASN A 156 1.73 -7.32 -5.64
CA ASN A 156 0.80 -7.89 -4.68
C ASN A 156 0.30 -6.77 -3.74
N ASN A 157 -1.03 -6.70 -3.53
CA ASN A 157 -1.79 -5.70 -2.76
C ASN A 157 -2.29 -4.48 -3.56
N TYR A 158 -3.46 -4.61 -4.18
CA TYR A 158 -4.16 -3.53 -4.90
C TYR A 158 -4.57 -2.37 -3.99
N VAL A 159 -4.77 -2.64 -2.70
CA VAL A 159 -4.98 -1.66 -1.64
C VAL A 159 -4.29 -2.17 -0.39
N LEU A 160 -3.45 -1.33 0.22
CA LEU A 160 -2.76 -1.66 1.46
C LEU A 160 -3.57 -1.12 2.65
N PHE A 161 -4.23 -2.00 3.41
CA PHE A 161 -4.98 -1.65 4.62
C PHE A 161 -4.22 -2.07 5.88
N PHE A 162 -4.12 -1.16 6.85
CA PHE A 162 -3.41 -1.39 8.10
C PHE A 162 -4.19 -0.92 9.33
N LYS A 163 -4.01 -1.64 10.44
CA LYS A 163 -4.44 -1.21 11.78
C LYS A 163 -3.22 -0.90 12.66
N SER A 164 -3.21 0.27 13.29
CA SER A 164 -2.26 0.68 14.33
C SER A 164 -2.96 0.93 15.64
N CYS A 165 -2.23 0.75 16.74
CA CYS A 165 -2.66 1.12 18.08
C CYS A 165 -1.69 2.16 18.67
N LEU A 166 -2.24 3.31 19.09
CA LEU A 166 -1.53 4.41 19.73
C LEU A 166 -1.56 4.25 21.26
N ARG A 167 -0.43 4.55 21.94
CA ARG A 167 -0.26 4.44 23.40
C ARG A 167 -0.73 5.68 24.15
#